data_AF-G7EIJ5-F1
#
_entry.id   AF-G7EIJ5-F1
#
_cell.length_a   1.000
_cell.length_b   1.000
_cell.length_c   1.000
_cell.angle_alpha   90.00
_cell.angle_beta   90.00
_cell.angle_gamma   90.00
#
_symmetry.space_group_name_H-M   'P 1'
#
loop_
_entity.id
_entity.type
_entity.pdbx_description
1 polymer ?
#
loop_
_entity_poly.entity_id
_entity_poly.type
_entity_poly.pdbx_seq_one_letter_code
_entity_poly.pdbx_strand_id
1 'polypeptide(L)'
;MKNLYGLSKLALLNTAGYAKCVIPLDKSSSICAPNNTGKSSVINALQFPLINDLRLTEWDGHDLDETRKFYFSSDQSYILLEANLPHGSVVIGVAGLGKIAGYAHQYFCYQGKLDLEQYTQGKTIIKFTKLFNHLKELGYNPIELKAQELNALLTGGATPFDSDINLKMIPLNNVQDSAIYKEIFRRILNLHKLGASDVKRFMLRVFERHMSNSKVVFL
;
A
#
# COMPACT_ATOMS: atom_id res chain seq x y z
N MET A 1 -16.11 20.88 -7.88
CA MET A 1 -16.03 19.60 -7.13
C MET A 1 -14.58 19.42 -6.68
N LYS A 2 -14.32 19.21 -5.38
CA LYS A 2 -12.95 18.95 -4.88
C LYS A 2 -12.58 17.52 -5.25
N ASN A 3 -11.60 17.33 -6.14
CA ASN A 3 -11.04 16.00 -6.37
C ASN A 3 -10.30 15.55 -5.11
N LEU A 4 -10.77 14.47 -4.49
CA LEU A 4 -10.08 13.82 -3.38
C LEU A 4 -8.95 12.97 -3.96
N TYR A 5 -7.71 13.35 -3.66
CA TYR A 5 -6.51 12.57 -3.98
C TYR A 5 -6.09 11.74 -2.76
N GLY A 6 -5.61 10.52 -3.00
CA GLY A 6 -5.21 9.60 -1.93
C GLY A 6 -5.60 8.15 -2.23
N LEU A 7 -5.44 7.31 -1.20
CA LEU A 7 -5.80 5.89 -1.28
C LEU A 7 -7.31 5.72 -1.44
N SER A 8 -7.73 4.91 -2.39
CA SER A 8 -9.15 4.73 -2.72
C SER A 8 -9.65 3.31 -2.51
N LYS A 9 -8.81 2.30 -2.72
CA LYS A 9 -9.25 0.89 -2.67
C LYS A 9 -8.10 -0.02 -2.25
N LEU A 10 -8.38 -0.93 -1.32
CA LEU A 10 -7.53 -2.09 -1.03
C LEU A 10 -8.26 -3.35 -1.51
N ALA A 11 -7.55 -4.24 -2.18
CA ALA A 11 -8.03 -5.58 -2.47
C ALA A 11 -7.01 -6.64 -2.08
N LEU A 12 -7.50 -7.74 -1.51
CA LEU A 12 -6.73 -8.94 -1.20
C LEU A 12 -7.28 -10.08 -2.04
N LEU A 13 -6.40 -10.76 -2.78
CA LEU A 13 -6.73 -11.95 -3.56
C LEU A 13 -5.88 -13.11 -3.08
N ASN A 14 -6.52 -14.21 -2.66
CA ASN A 14 -5.86 -15.39 -2.11
C ASN A 14 -4.77 -15.06 -1.06
N THR A 15 -5.10 -14.17 -0.12
CA THR A 15 -4.17 -13.59 0.86
C THR A 15 -4.83 -13.53 2.23
N ALA A 16 -4.10 -13.85 3.30
CA ALA A 16 -4.58 -13.77 4.68
C ALA A 16 -5.87 -14.56 4.93
N GLY A 17 -6.02 -15.71 4.27
CA GLY A 17 -7.23 -16.54 4.33
C GLY A 17 -8.41 -16.05 3.49
N TYR A 18 -8.31 -14.89 2.83
CA TYR A 18 -9.33 -14.39 1.92
C TYR A 18 -9.12 -14.91 0.50
N ALA A 19 -10.15 -15.54 -0.07
CA ALA A 19 -10.17 -15.79 -1.52
C ALA A 19 -10.24 -14.46 -2.30
N LYS A 20 -11.10 -13.55 -1.85
CA LYS A 20 -11.26 -12.19 -2.36
C LYS A 20 -11.80 -11.29 -1.26
N CYS A 21 -11.15 -10.16 -1.01
CA CYS A 21 -11.61 -9.11 -0.10
C CYS A 21 -11.39 -7.75 -0.76
N VAL A 22 -12.35 -6.84 -0.67
CA VAL A 22 -12.26 -5.49 -1.28
C VAL A 22 -12.78 -4.47 -0.29
N ILE A 23 -11.99 -3.43 -0.06
CA ILE A 23 -12.27 -2.40 0.93
C ILE A 23 -12.11 -1.03 0.28
N PRO A 24 -13.19 -0.23 0.22
CA PRO A 24 -13.07 1.17 -0.16
C PRO A 24 -12.37 1.94 0.96
N LEU A 25 -11.33 2.69 0.62
CA LEU A 25 -10.54 3.51 1.55
C LEU A 25 -10.94 4.99 1.49
N ASP A 26 -11.62 5.40 0.43
CA ASP A 26 -12.12 6.76 0.20
C ASP A 26 -13.46 7.04 0.90
N LYS A 27 -14.08 6.01 1.48
CA LYS A 27 -15.35 6.09 2.20
C LYS A 27 -15.14 5.63 3.63
N SER A 28 -15.96 6.14 4.56
CA SER A 28 -16.01 5.68 5.94
C SER A 28 -16.47 4.21 5.99
N SER A 29 -15.56 3.27 5.75
CA SER A 29 -15.86 1.85 5.73
C SER A 29 -15.69 1.26 7.14
N SER A 30 -16.81 1.03 7.83
CA SER A 30 -16.80 0.21 9.03
C SER A 30 -16.61 -1.26 8.61
N ILE A 31 -15.37 -1.78 8.71
CA ILE A 31 -15.13 -3.21 8.50
C ILE A 31 -15.74 -3.94 9.71
N CYS A 32 -16.94 -4.49 9.56
CA CYS A 32 -17.59 -5.31 10.59
C CYS A 32 -17.32 -6.79 10.27
N ALA A 33 -16.34 -7.39 10.96
CA ALA A 33 -16.12 -8.84 11.00
C ALA A 33 -16.54 -9.36 12.37
N PRO A 34 -17.22 -10.54 12.48
CA PRO A 34 -17.54 -11.14 13.76
C PRO A 34 -16.24 -11.66 14.37
N ASN A 35 -15.81 -11.04 15.47
CA ASN A 35 -14.52 -11.22 16.14
C ASN A 35 -13.34 -10.64 15.34
N ASN A 36 -12.41 -9.96 16.02
CA ASN A 36 -11.29 -9.18 15.48
C ASN A 36 -10.34 -9.91 14.49
N THR A 37 -10.58 -11.18 14.18
CA THR A 37 -9.71 -12.15 13.48
C THR A 37 -9.48 -11.88 11.99
N GLY A 38 -10.18 -10.95 11.36
CA GLY A 38 -9.98 -10.61 9.94
C GLY A 38 -9.66 -9.14 9.67
N LYS A 39 -9.95 -8.27 10.63
CA LYS A 39 -9.81 -6.81 10.51
C LYS A 39 -8.36 -6.39 10.67
N SER A 40 -7.65 -6.97 11.64
CA SER A 40 -6.22 -6.77 11.85
C SER A 40 -5.41 -7.23 10.65
N SER A 41 -5.70 -8.41 10.09
CA SER A 41 -4.98 -8.94 8.93
C SER A 41 -5.10 -8.03 7.70
N VAL A 42 -6.28 -7.48 7.48
CA VAL A 42 -6.53 -6.50 6.41
C VAL A 42 -5.72 -5.21 6.61
N ILE A 43 -5.69 -4.67 7.83
CA ILE A 43 -4.94 -3.45 8.13
C ILE A 43 -3.44 -3.72 8.03
N ASN A 44 -2.98 -4.85 8.54
CA ASN A 44 -1.60 -5.29 8.45
C ASN A 44 -1.17 -5.51 6.99
N ALA A 45 -2.08 -5.95 6.11
CA ALA A 45 -1.79 -6.06 4.68
C ALA A 45 -1.40 -4.71 4.04
N LEU A 46 -1.91 -3.58 4.53
CA LEU A 46 -1.51 -2.24 4.03
C LEU A 46 -0.05 -1.91 4.32
N GLN A 47 0.56 -2.56 5.31
CA GLN A 47 1.97 -2.35 5.62
C GLN A 47 2.86 -2.78 4.45
N PHE A 48 2.48 -3.80 3.65
CA PHE A 48 3.31 -4.23 2.51
C PHE A 48 3.51 -3.14 1.44
N PRO A 49 2.45 -2.56 0.84
CA PRO A 49 2.63 -1.53 -0.18
C PRO A 49 3.09 -0.17 0.38
N LEU A 50 2.92 0.11 1.68
CA LEU A 50 3.22 1.43 2.28
C LEU A 50 4.51 1.47 3.13
N ILE A 51 4.83 0.38 3.83
CA ILE A 51 6.00 0.20 4.70
C ILE A 51 6.87 -0.91 4.11
N ASN A 52 7.57 -0.57 3.04
CA ASN A 52 8.41 -1.50 2.28
C ASN A 52 9.72 -1.91 2.97
N ASP A 53 10.04 -1.34 4.16
CA ASP A 53 11.03 -1.90 5.07
C ASP A 53 10.33 -2.71 6.18
N LEU A 54 10.22 -4.02 5.94
CA LEU A 54 9.52 -4.97 6.83
C LEU A 54 10.22 -5.17 8.18
N ARG A 55 11.40 -4.58 8.41
CA ARG A 55 12.02 -4.53 9.74
C ARG A 55 11.35 -3.50 10.64
N LEU A 56 10.62 -2.55 10.05
CA LEU A 56 9.92 -1.49 10.76
C LEU A 56 8.45 -1.85 11.06
N THR A 57 7.96 -2.97 10.52
CA THR A 57 6.59 -3.45 10.67
C THR A 57 6.42 -4.34 11.89
N GLU A 58 5.26 -4.27 12.53
CA GLU A 58 4.85 -5.17 13.62
C GLU A 58 3.73 -6.11 13.13
N TRP A 59 3.86 -7.41 13.43
CA TRP A 59 2.98 -8.47 12.93
C TRP A 59 2.31 -9.26 14.06
N ASP A 60 1.78 -8.57 15.06
CA ASP A 60 1.01 -9.17 16.17
C ASP A 60 1.72 -10.34 16.90
N GLY A 61 3.06 -10.31 16.96
CA GLY A 61 3.88 -11.33 17.59
C GLY A 61 4.37 -12.47 16.67
N HIS A 62 3.98 -12.45 15.39
CA HIS A 62 4.49 -13.37 14.38
C HIS A 62 5.84 -12.93 13.83
N ASP A 63 6.67 -13.91 13.49
CA ASP A 63 7.91 -13.62 12.76
C ASP A 63 7.61 -13.31 11.27
N LEU A 64 8.64 -12.84 10.56
CA LEU A 64 8.50 -12.42 9.18
C LEU A 64 8.22 -13.59 8.22
N ASP A 65 8.69 -14.79 8.53
CA ASP A 65 8.49 -15.98 7.69
C ASP A 65 7.05 -16.50 7.83
N GLU A 66 6.53 -16.57 9.05
CA GLU A 66 5.12 -16.86 9.32
C GLU A 66 4.18 -15.85 8.66
N THR A 67 4.52 -14.57 8.80
CA THR A 67 3.80 -13.47 8.16
C THR A 67 3.76 -13.65 6.64
N ARG A 68 4.92 -13.89 6.01
CA ARG A 68 5.00 -14.11 4.56
C ARG A 68 4.16 -15.30 4.11
N LYS A 69 4.23 -16.43 4.81
CA LYS A 69 3.40 -17.61 4.53
C LYS A 69 1.91 -17.32 4.60
N PHE A 70 1.50 -16.53 5.59
CA PHE A 70 0.10 -16.16 5.82
C PHE A 70 -0.44 -15.23 4.71
N TYR A 71 0.33 -14.22 4.29
CA TYR A 71 -0.12 -13.27 3.25
C TYR A 71 0.14 -13.75 1.82
N PHE A 72 1.21 -14.52 1.58
CA PHE A 72 1.71 -14.90 0.25
C PHE A 72 1.90 -16.40 0.09
N SER A 73 0.83 -17.16 0.39
CA SER A 73 0.84 -18.62 0.32
C SER A 73 1.14 -19.20 -1.07
N SER A 74 0.87 -18.46 -2.15
CA SER A 74 1.11 -18.89 -3.54
C SER A 74 1.55 -17.76 -4.47
N ASP A 75 1.91 -18.11 -5.71
CA ASP A 75 2.17 -17.17 -6.81
C ASP A 75 0.89 -16.53 -7.39
N GLN A 76 -0.24 -16.73 -6.71
CA GLN A 76 -1.56 -16.17 -7.02
C GLN A 76 -2.09 -15.33 -5.84
N SER A 77 -1.25 -15.06 -4.83
CA SER A 77 -1.58 -14.20 -3.71
C SER A 77 -1.25 -12.75 -4.07
N TYR A 78 -2.21 -11.84 -3.92
CA TYR A 78 -2.03 -10.41 -4.22
C TYR A 78 -2.60 -9.50 -3.15
N ILE A 79 -1.83 -8.46 -2.83
CA ILE A 79 -2.28 -7.25 -2.13
C ILE A 79 -2.25 -6.13 -3.15
N LEU A 80 -3.39 -5.50 -3.41
CA LEU A 80 -3.55 -4.48 -4.46
C LEU A 80 -4.10 -3.20 -3.83
N LEU A 81 -3.39 -2.09 -4.03
CA LEU A 81 -3.73 -0.78 -3.52
C LEU A 81 -3.94 0.19 -4.68
N GLU A 82 -5.12 0.79 -4.75
CA GLU A 82 -5.43 1.87 -5.69
C GLU A 82 -5.22 3.22 -5.01
N ALA A 83 -4.54 4.12 -5.71
CA ALA A 83 -4.39 5.52 -5.32
C ALA A 83 -4.84 6.44 -6.45
N ASN A 84 -5.61 7.47 -6.11
CA ASN A 84 -6.00 8.53 -7.03
C ASN A 84 -5.03 9.70 -6.90
N LEU A 85 -4.25 9.97 -7.96
CA LEU A 85 -3.28 11.06 -8.01
C LEU A 85 -3.77 12.17 -8.95
N PRO A 86 -3.19 13.39 -8.87
CA PRO A 86 -3.49 14.48 -9.81
C PRO A 86 -3.30 14.11 -11.28
N HIS A 87 -2.39 13.17 -11.56
CA HIS A 87 -2.06 12.71 -12.92
C HIS A 87 -2.80 11.42 -13.31
N GLY A 88 -3.74 10.95 -12.49
CA GLY A 88 -4.56 9.77 -12.75
C GLY A 88 -4.42 8.70 -11.67
N SER A 89 -5.21 7.64 -11.78
CA SER A 89 -5.18 6.52 -10.85
C SER A 89 -3.95 5.64 -11.08
N VAL A 90 -3.42 5.09 -10.00
CA VAL A 90 -2.30 4.17 -9.98
C VAL A 90 -2.70 2.94 -9.19
N VAL A 91 -2.20 1.78 -9.62
CA VAL A 91 -2.25 0.54 -8.86
C VAL A 91 -0.86 0.19 -8.37
N ILE A 92 -0.74 -0.03 -7.07
CA ILE A 92 0.45 -0.58 -6.39
C ILE A 92 0.09 -2.01 -6.00
N GLY A 93 0.88 -2.96 -6.47
CA GLY A 93 0.66 -4.37 -6.20
C GLY A 93 1.83 -5.00 -5.46
N VAL A 94 1.48 -5.96 -4.61
CA VAL A 94 2.41 -6.86 -3.95
C VAL A 94 1.97 -8.28 -4.24
N ALA A 95 2.78 -9.02 -5.00
CA ALA A 95 2.49 -10.38 -5.44
C ALA A 95 3.33 -11.39 -4.66
N GLY A 96 2.72 -12.49 -4.26
CA GLY A 96 3.46 -13.65 -3.76
C GLY A 96 4.25 -14.32 -4.87
N LEU A 97 5.40 -14.88 -4.51
CA LEU A 97 6.23 -15.73 -5.40
C LEU A 97 6.07 -17.23 -5.10
N GLY A 98 5.25 -17.55 -4.09
CA GLY A 98 4.91 -18.91 -3.68
C GLY A 98 6.01 -19.65 -2.93
N LYS A 99 5.70 -20.90 -2.58
CA LYS A 99 6.53 -21.75 -1.70
C LYS A 99 7.94 -21.99 -2.22
N ILE A 100 8.12 -22.14 -3.53
CA ILE A 100 9.43 -22.44 -4.14
C ILE A 100 10.40 -21.27 -3.91
N ALA A 101 9.90 -20.04 -3.92
CA ALA A 101 10.68 -18.83 -3.63
C ALA A 101 10.71 -18.48 -2.13
N GLY A 102 10.40 -19.43 -1.25
CA GLY A 102 10.37 -19.21 0.20
C GLY A 102 9.30 -18.23 0.66
N TYR A 103 8.14 -18.19 -0.02
CA TYR A 103 7.04 -17.26 0.25
C TYR A 103 7.46 -15.77 0.17
N ALA A 104 8.51 -15.48 -0.61
CA ALA A 104 8.89 -14.12 -0.93
C ALA A 104 7.78 -13.42 -1.73
N HIS A 105 7.89 -12.09 -1.81
CA HIS A 105 6.94 -11.24 -2.52
C HIS A 105 7.67 -10.23 -3.42
N GLN A 106 6.97 -9.79 -4.46
CA GLN A 106 7.47 -8.86 -5.47
C GLN A 106 6.53 -7.66 -5.58
N TYR A 107 7.09 -6.45 -5.61
CA TYR A 107 6.32 -5.23 -5.82
C TYR A 107 6.19 -4.95 -7.31
N PHE A 108 5.06 -4.34 -7.69
CA PHE A 108 4.84 -3.81 -9.02
C PHE A 108 3.91 -2.61 -8.98
N CYS A 109 3.90 -1.81 -10.04
CA CYS A 109 2.90 -0.78 -10.22
C CYS A 109 2.57 -0.54 -11.69
N TYR A 110 1.42 0.08 -11.93
CA TYR A 110 1.03 0.58 -13.24
C TYR A 110 0.04 1.75 -13.11
N GLN A 111 -0.02 2.58 -14.15
CA GLN A 111 -1.05 3.60 -14.30
C GLN A 111 -2.38 2.94 -14.68
N GLY A 112 -3.43 3.18 -13.90
CA GLY A 112 -4.74 2.59 -14.11
C GLY A 112 -5.61 2.57 -12.85
N LYS A 113 -6.89 2.23 -13.03
CA LYS A 113 -7.78 1.92 -11.91
C LYS A 113 -7.70 0.44 -11.60
N LEU A 114 -7.84 0.09 -10.32
CA LEU A 114 -7.86 -1.29 -9.89
C LEU A 114 -9.17 -1.96 -10.28
N ASP A 115 -9.07 -2.87 -11.22
CA ASP A 115 -10.14 -3.79 -11.64
C ASP A 115 -9.71 -5.23 -11.38
N LEU A 116 -10.50 -5.95 -10.58
CA LEU A 116 -10.16 -7.30 -10.14
C LEU A 116 -10.42 -8.35 -11.22
N GLU A 117 -11.20 -8.03 -12.24
CA GLU A 117 -11.41 -8.93 -13.37
C GLU A 117 -10.11 -9.16 -14.15
N GLN A 118 -9.21 -8.16 -14.15
CA GLN A 118 -7.88 -8.21 -14.77
C GLN A 118 -6.90 -9.15 -14.05
N TYR A 119 -7.27 -9.66 -12.88
CA TYR A 119 -6.45 -10.58 -12.08
C TYR A 119 -7.03 -12.01 -12.08
N THR A 120 -8.11 -12.24 -12.82
CA THR A 120 -8.81 -13.52 -12.85
C THR A 120 -9.07 -13.99 -14.26
N GLN A 121 -8.88 -15.29 -14.51
CA GLN A 121 -9.31 -15.96 -15.71
C GLN A 121 -10.39 -16.97 -15.32
N GLY A 122 -11.66 -16.57 -15.48
CA GLY A 122 -12.80 -17.33 -14.98
C GLY A 122 -12.81 -17.38 -13.45
N LYS A 123 -12.69 -18.58 -12.87
CA LYS A 123 -12.65 -18.79 -11.40
C LYS A 123 -11.24 -18.81 -10.82
N THR A 124 -10.22 -18.69 -11.67
CA THR A 124 -8.81 -18.85 -11.26
C THR A 124 -8.11 -17.51 -11.25
N ILE A 125 -7.32 -17.23 -10.23
CA ILE A 125 -6.47 -16.05 -10.17
C ILE A 125 -5.26 -16.23 -11.10
N ILE A 126 -4.89 -15.20 -11.85
CA ILE A 126 -3.74 -15.23 -12.76
C ILE A 126 -2.46 -15.32 -11.93
N LYS A 127 -1.53 -16.19 -12.34
CA LYS A 127 -0.23 -16.34 -11.68
C LYS A 127 0.65 -15.12 -11.95
N PHE A 128 1.50 -14.74 -10.98
CA PHE A 128 2.36 -13.56 -11.10
C PHE A 128 3.25 -13.62 -12.35
N THR A 129 3.77 -14.81 -12.67
CA THR A 129 4.58 -15.09 -13.87
C THR A 129 3.89 -14.77 -15.20
N LYS A 130 2.55 -14.70 -15.23
CA LYS A 130 1.75 -14.36 -16.42
C LYS A 130 1.10 -12.97 -16.33
N LEU A 131 1.05 -12.38 -15.13
CA LEU A 131 0.31 -11.16 -14.87
C LEU A 131 0.76 -10.00 -15.75
N PHE A 132 2.07 -9.81 -15.91
CA PHE A 132 2.60 -8.67 -16.67
C PHE A 132 2.24 -8.72 -18.14
N ASN A 133 2.35 -9.90 -18.76
CA ASN A 133 1.94 -10.07 -20.16
C ASN A 133 0.44 -9.85 -20.33
N HIS A 134 -0.36 -10.39 -19.41
CA HIS A 134 -1.81 -10.20 -19.43
C HIS A 134 -2.21 -8.72 -19.30
N LEU A 135 -1.61 -7.99 -18.35
CA LEU A 135 -1.86 -6.55 -18.19
C LEU A 135 -1.42 -5.75 -19.42
N LYS A 136 -0.32 -6.12 -20.08
CA LYS A 136 0.14 -5.50 -21.34
C LYS A 136 -0.82 -5.75 -22.49
N GLU A 137 -1.40 -6.95 -22.61
CA GLU A 137 -2.43 -7.26 -23.60
C GLU A 137 -3.70 -6.40 -23.39
N LEU A 138 -3.99 -6.02 -22.14
CA LEU A 138 -5.06 -5.09 -21.79
C LEU A 138 -4.68 -3.61 -21.96
N GLY A 139 -3.47 -3.30 -22.44
CA GLY A 139 -2.99 -1.95 -22.71
C GLY A 139 -2.36 -1.22 -21.52
N TYR A 140 -2.08 -1.92 -20.41
CA TYR A 140 -1.34 -1.36 -19.27
C TYR A 140 0.17 -1.51 -19.44
N ASN A 141 0.94 -0.67 -18.74
CA ASN A 141 2.39 -0.78 -18.67
C ASN A 141 2.86 -1.10 -17.23
N PRO A 142 2.78 -2.36 -16.78
CA PRO A 142 3.26 -2.75 -15.46
C PRO A 142 4.79 -2.79 -15.40
N ILE A 143 5.32 -2.28 -14.28
CA ILE A 143 6.74 -2.32 -13.94
C ILE A 143 6.95 -3.08 -12.63
N GLU A 144 8.02 -3.87 -12.57
CA GLU A 144 8.47 -4.49 -11.32
C GLU A 144 9.31 -3.48 -10.54
N LEU A 145 9.17 -3.50 -9.21
CA LEU A 145 9.87 -2.59 -8.32
C LEU A 145 10.58 -3.35 -7.21
N LYS A 146 11.78 -2.91 -6.86
CA LYS A 146 12.39 -3.22 -5.57
C LYS A 146 11.74 -2.38 -4.48
N ALA A 147 11.85 -2.84 -3.23
CA ALA A 147 11.35 -2.12 -2.06
C ALA A 147 11.82 -0.65 -2.01
N GLN A 148 13.10 -0.40 -2.33
CA GLN A 148 13.70 0.94 -2.36
C GLN A 148 13.14 1.82 -3.48
N GLU A 149 12.85 1.25 -4.65
CA GLU A 149 12.29 1.96 -5.81
C GLU A 149 10.84 2.35 -5.54
N LEU A 150 10.03 1.43 -4.99
CA LEU A 150 8.68 1.74 -4.52
C LEU A 150 8.71 2.83 -3.44
N ASN A 151 9.70 2.80 -2.55
CA ASN A 151 9.86 3.81 -1.52
C ASN A 151 10.12 5.20 -2.11
N ALA A 152 11.07 5.28 -3.03
CA ALA A 152 11.41 6.52 -3.71
C ALA A 152 10.20 7.06 -4.47
N LEU A 153 9.48 6.21 -5.22
CA LEU A 153 8.24 6.57 -5.91
C LEU A 153 7.19 7.17 -4.94
N LEU A 154 6.88 6.49 -3.83
CA LEU A 154 5.90 6.97 -2.84
C LEU A 154 6.28 8.30 -2.17
N THR A 155 7.58 8.55 -2.01
CA THR A 155 8.12 9.70 -1.27
C THR A 155 8.61 10.83 -2.19
N GLY A 156 8.49 10.66 -3.51
CA GLY A 156 8.95 11.62 -4.50
C GLY A 156 10.48 11.69 -4.67
N GLY A 157 11.20 10.64 -4.26
CA GLY A 157 12.61 10.44 -4.60
C GLY A 157 12.80 10.07 -6.07
N ALA A 158 13.99 10.34 -6.60
CA ALA A 158 14.33 10.04 -8.00
C ALA A 158 14.35 8.53 -8.27
N THR A 159 13.72 8.09 -9.35
CA THR A 159 13.77 6.70 -9.81
C THR A 159 13.99 6.59 -11.32
N PRO A 160 14.53 5.46 -11.82
CA PRO A 160 14.61 5.21 -13.26
C PRO A 160 13.24 5.21 -13.97
N PHE A 161 12.16 5.08 -13.21
CA PHE A 161 10.78 4.95 -13.69
C PHE A 161 10.02 6.28 -13.66
N ASP A 162 10.67 7.40 -13.33
CA ASP A 162 10.02 8.71 -13.25
C ASP A 162 9.36 9.14 -14.57
N SER A 163 9.88 8.64 -15.71
CA SER A 163 9.28 8.83 -17.05
C SER A 163 8.09 7.91 -17.32
N ASP A 164 8.01 6.77 -16.63
CA ASP A 164 6.99 5.74 -16.86
C ASP A 164 5.78 5.91 -15.94
N ILE A 165 6.01 6.23 -14.65
CA ILE A 165 4.96 6.35 -13.64
C ILE A 165 5.29 7.48 -12.66
N ASN A 166 4.43 8.50 -12.64
CA ASN A 166 4.52 9.60 -11.68
C ASN A 166 3.70 9.29 -10.40
N LEU A 167 4.27 8.44 -9.54
CA LEU A 167 3.63 7.95 -8.31
C LEU A 167 3.81 8.89 -7.11
N LYS A 168 3.69 10.21 -7.27
CA LYS A 168 3.83 11.15 -6.14
C LYS A 168 2.58 11.18 -5.27
N MET A 169 2.40 10.15 -4.44
CA MET A 169 1.30 10.08 -3.47
C MET A 169 1.44 11.10 -2.33
N ILE A 170 2.67 11.39 -1.91
CA ILE A 170 2.97 12.38 -0.88
C ILE A 170 3.82 13.46 -1.54
N PRO A 171 3.30 14.67 -1.77
CA PRO A 171 4.12 15.78 -2.23
C PRO A 171 5.03 16.22 -1.06
N LEU A 172 6.18 15.57 -0.94
CA LEU A 172 7.22 16.02 -0.03
C LEU A 172 7.98 17.14 -0.74
N ASN A 173 7.85 18.36 -0.23
CA ASN A 173 8.70 19.47 -0.67
C ASN A 173 10.18 19.21 -0.35
N ASN A 174 10.47 18.27 0.56
CA ASN A 174 11.82 17.85 0.93
C ASN A 174 11.87 16.32 1.19
N VAL A 175 12.79 15.62 0.52
CA VAL A 175 13.01 14.17 0.64
C VAL A 175 13.32 13.74 2.08
N GLN A 176 13.87 14.64 2.91
CA GLN A 176 14.15 14.36 4.33
C GLN A 176 12.89 14.15 5.20
N ASP A 177 11.73 14.64 4.77
CA ASP A 177 10.47 14.46 5.49
C ASP A 177 9.90 13.04 5.33
N SER A 178 10.44 12.24 4.39
CA SER A 178 9.98 10.89 4.10
C SER A 178 10.01 9.95 5.31
N ALA A 179 11.00 10.11 6.19
CA ALA A 179 11.11 9.34 7.43
C ALA A 179 9.98 9.68 8.42
N ILE A 180 9.56 10.95 8.47
CA ILE A 180 8.49 11.43 9.35
C ILE A 180 7.13 10.92 8.85
N TYR A 181 6.87 10.96 7.55
CA TYR A 181 5.64 10.43 6.97
C TYR A 181 5.53 8.92 7.13
N LYS A 182 6.63 8.18 6.94
CA LYS A 182 6.66 6.74 7.25
C LYS A 182 6.39 6.48 8.71
N GLU A 183 6.94 7.29 9.62
CA GLU A 183 6.65 7.16 11.05
C GLU A 183 5.19 7.50 11.37
N ILE A 184 4.57 8.46 10.67
CA ILE A 184 3.14 8.77 10.79
C ILE A 184 2.28 7.61 10.27
N PHE A 185 2.56 7.10 9.06
CA PHE A 185 1.85 5.96 8.49
C PHE A 185 2.05 4.69 9.33
N ARG A 186 3.27 4.41 9.76
CA ARG A 186 3.62 3.31 10.67
C ARG A 186 2.87 3.43 11.98
N ARG A 187 2.80 4.63 12.57
CA ARG A 187 1.96 4.86 13.74
C ARG A 187 0.50 4.62 13.40
N ILE A 188 -0.06 5.18 12.34
CA ILE A 188 -1.47 4.97 11.92
C ILE A 188 -1.80 3.49 11.66
N LEU A 189 -0.86 2.70 11.16
CA LEU A 189 -1.04 1.28 10.87
C LEU A 189 -0.81 0.39 12.11
N ASN A 190 0.18 0.71 12.95
CA ASN A 190 0.42 0.06 14.25
C ASN A 190 -0.57 0.54 15.33
N LEU A 191 -1.45 1.49 14.99
CA LEU A 191 -2.50 2.02 15.85
C LEU A 191 -3.68 1.05 15.94
N HIS A 192 -3.40 -0.18 16.37
CA HIS A 192 -4.40 -1.19 16.70
C HIS A 192 -5.26 -0.81 17.92
N LYS A 193 -5.03 0.36 18.54
CA LYS A 193 -5.74 0.81 19.74
C LYS A 193 -5.91 2.32 19.85
N LEU A 194 -6.31 3.06 18.82
CA LEU A 194 -6.82 4.41 19.10
C LEU A 194 -8.12 4.75 18.39
N GLY A 195 -8.96 5.47 19.13
CA GLY A 195 -10.18 6.08 18.64
C GLY A 195 -9.87 7.38 17.87
N ALA A 196 -10.92 7.98 17.31
CA ALA A 196 -10.84 9.22 16.54
C ALA A 196 -10.14 10.40 17.27
N SER A 197 -10.13 10.36 18.61
CA SER A 197 -9.44 11.31 19.50
C SER A 197 -7.94 11.39 19.26
N ASP A 198 -7.30 10.27 18.97
CA ASP A 198 -5.85 10.21 18.93
C ASP A 198 -5.31 10.46 17.54
N VAL A 199 -6.06 10.08 16.50
CA VAL A 199 -5.80 10.53 15.12
C VAL A 199 -5.76 12.06 15.08
N LYS A 200 -6.72 12.73 15.73
CA LYS A 200 -6.74 14.19 15.87
C LYS A 200 -5.51 14.73 16.62
N ARG A 201 -5.11 14.07 17.71
CA ARG A 201 -3.93 14.46 18.51
C ARG A 201 -2.60 14.27 17.74
N PHE A 202 -2.49 13.22 16.95
CA PHE A 202 -1.32 12.98 16.10
C PHE A 202 -1.21 13.99 14.98
N MET A 203 -2.31 14.29 14.28
CA MET A 203 -2.34 15.35 13.27
C MET A 203 -1.95 16.70 13.88
N LEU A 204 -2.48 17.05 15.06
CA LEU A 204 -2.14 18.30 15.75
C LEU A 204 -0.65 18.39 16.14
N ARG A 205 -0.04 17.30 16.62
CA ARG A 205 1.41 17.27 16.92
C ARG A 205 2.29 17.46 15.68
N VAL A 206 1.86 16.93 14.54
CA VAL A 206 2.56 17.11 13.26
C VAL A 206 2.45 18.57 12.81
N PHE A 207 1.26 19.16 12.92
CA PHE A 207 1.04 20.58 12.62
C PHE A 207 1.82 21.51 13.56
N GLU A 208 1.81 21.27 14.88
CA GLU A 208 2.58 22.07 15.85
C GLU A 208 4.07 22.05 15.55
N ARG A 209 4.62 20.89 15.20
CA ARG A 209 6.06 20.75 14.94
C ARG A 209 6.48 21.39 13.62
N HIS A 210 5.64 21.33 12.58
CA HIS A 210 5.86 22.08 11.33
C HIS A 210 5.73 23.60 11.52
N MET A 211 4.78 24.05 12.35
CA MET A 211 4.64 25.47 12.73
C MET A 211 5.80 25.95 13.61
N SER A 212 6.35 25.10 14.48
CA SER A 212 7.47 25.45 15.36
C SER A 212 8.81 25.51 14.63
N ASN A 213 9.01 24.68 13.60
CA ASN A 213 10.19 24.75 12.72
C ASN A 213 10.10 25.89 11.70
N SER A 214 8.90 26.40 11.44
CA SER A 214 8.70 27.67 10.77
C SER A 214 8.95 28.76 11.82
N LYS A 215 10.20 29.19 12.01
CA LYS A 215 10.45 30.50 12.64
C LYS A 215 9.74 31.54 11.77
N VAL A 216 8.52 31.85 12.16
CA VAL A 216 7.72 32.94 11.61
C VAL A 216 8.46 34.22 11.98
N VAL A 217 9.09 34.84 10.98
CA VAL A 217 9.45 36.25 11.05
C VAL A 217 8.15 37.01 10.80
N PHE A 218 7.53 37.49 11.87
CA PHE A 218 6.53 38.55 11.75
C PHE A 218 7.29 39.85 11.47
N LEU A 219 7.12 40.40 10.27
CA LEU A 219 7.31 41.84 10.02
C LEU A 219 6.14 42.61 10.63
#